data_AF-A0A7Y0ERY0-F1
#
_entry.id   AF-A0A7Y0ERY0-F1
#
_cell.length_a   1.000
_cell.length_b   1.000
_cell.length_c   1.000
_cell.angle_alpha   90.00
_cell.angle_beta   90.00
_cell.angle_gamma   90.00
#
_symmetry.space_group_name_H-M   'P 1'
#
loop_
_entity.id
_entity.type
_entity.pdbx_description
1 polymer ?
#
loop_
_entity_poly.entity_id
_entity_poly.type
_entity_poly.pdbx_seq_one_letter_code
_entity_poly.pdbx_strand_id
1 'polypeptide(L)'
;MERSMMLIRTRTAAVSCLLAITTAMLLCSCAGPSERFVDAEQSVSGNQYEQLASAVLLDDAVSRAEAEQVLDAITQCLSQGGLTGEYGNNLDEYPWWQGNYGLSSRHELYQVIQDTDSREEQALMERQSQAIGQVVDTCDSYFEHVEETYMASADWERLDTAKAQGIHACFVNAQPEYAQMLPQEFDDTPGLEYLSELLTDNDFDDEANRTFAKCYQFGSADVKTYGLP
;
A
#
# COMPACT_ATOMS: atom_id res chain seq x y z
N MET A 1 72.68 3.56 -54.17
CA MET A 1 72.73 5.02 -53.92
C MET A 1 71.49 5.34 -53.10
N GLU A 2 71.64 5.28 -51.78
CA GLU A 2 71.77 6.44 -50.87
C GLU A 2 70.39 7.01 -50.51
N ARG A 3 69.93 6.74 -49.26
CA ARG A 3 69.85 7.68 -48.11
C ARG A 3 68.64 8.63 -48.27
N SER A 4 67.68 8.78 -47.36
CA SER A 4 67.64 8.86 -45.88
C SER A 4 66.16 8.67 -45.43
N MET A 5 65.81 8.04 -44.30
CA MET A 5 65.70 8.62 -42.93
C MET A 5 64.97 9.99 -42.91
N MET A 6 64.02 10.33 -42.02
CA MET A 6 63.67 9.88 -40.66
C MET A 6 62.37 10.61 -40.25
N LEU A 7 61.47 9.93 -39.49
CA LEU A 7 60.83 10.33 -38.21
C LEU A 7 60.09 11.71 -38.11
N ILE A 8 59.02 11.94 -37.33
CA ILE A 8 58.29 11.27 -36.24
C ILE A 8 57.01 12.09 -35.96
N ARG A 9 55.92 11.39 -35.57
CA ARG A 9 54.84 11.67 -34.57
C ARG A 9 54.36 13.12 -34.33
N THR A 10 53.09 13.42 -34.04
CA THR A 10 52.09 12.77 -33.15
C THR A 10 50.75 13.53 -33.36
N ARG A 11 49.60 12.86 -33.54
CA ARG A 11 48.46 12.70 -32.58
C ARG A 11 47.91 14.04 -32.04
N THR A 12 46.62 14.38 -32.01
CA THR A 12 45.33 13.64 -31.87
C THR A 12 44.20 14.67 -32.02
N ALA A 13 43.08 14.39 -32.71
CA ALA A 13 41.71 14.12 -32.18
C ALA A 13 41.09 15.27 -31.33
N ALA A 14 39.83 15.70 -31.44
CA ALA A 14 38.57 15.15 -31.98
C ALA A 14 37.63 16.36 -32.31
N VAL A 15 36.88 16.45 -33.42
CA VAL A 15 35.59 15.79 -33.78
C VAL A 15 34.61 15.76 -32.61
N SER A 16 33.79 16.79 -32.36
CA SER A 16 32.52 17.15 -33.01
C SER A 16 31.49 16.01 -33.09
N CYS A 17 30.42 16.10 -32.29
CA CYS A 17 29.09 15.71 -32.73
C CYS A 17 28.02 16.49 -31.95
N LEU A 18 27.57 17.59 -32.56
CA LEU A 18 26.22 18.11 -32.38
C LEU A 18 25.25 17.10 -32.98
N LEU A 19 24.20 16.73 -32.26
CA LEU A 19 22.98 16.20 -32.86
C LEU A 19 21.78 16.65 -32.04
N ALA A 20 21.23 17.78 -32.45
CA ALA A 20 19.84 18.13 -32.22
C ALA A 20 19.05 17.63 -33.43
N ILE A 21 18.12 16.67 -33.23
CA ILE A 21 17.04 16.41 -34.17
C ILE A 21 15.75 16.38 -33.37
N THR A 22 14.97 17.42 -33.63
CA THR A 22 13.54 17.56 -33.42
C THR A 22 12.74 16.42 -34.04
N THR A 23 11.87 15.80 -33.26
CA THR A 23 10.65 15.15 -33.77
C THR A 23 9.54 15.32 -32.74
N ALA A 24 8.73 16.35 -32.96
CA ALA A 24 7.35 16.37 -32.52
C ALA A 24 6.51 16.18 -33.79
N MET A 25 5.60 15.20 -33.77
CA MET A 25 4.20 15.29 -34.22
C MET A 25 3.62 13.88 -34.45
N LEU A 26 2.71 13.50 -33.55
CA LEU A 26 1.32 13.08 -33.79
C LEU A 26 1.02 11.91 -34.75
N LEU A 27 0.07 11.07 -34.26
CA LEU A 27 -0.87 10.09 -34.89
C LEU A 27 -0.68 8.71 -34.24
N CYS A 28 -1.62 8.01 -33.58
CA CYS A 28 -3.08 8.05 -33.37
C CYS A 28 -3.37 7.27 -32.05
N SER A 29 -4.14 7.80 -31.09
CA SER A 29 -5.59 7.58 -30.88
C SER A 29 -5.99 6.21 -30.28
N CYS A 30 -6.41 6.20 -29.00
CA CYS A 30 -7.68 5.63 -28.51
C CYS A 30 -7.94 6.05 -27.04
N ALA A 31 -9.22 6.15 -26.68
CA ALA A 31 -9.78 6.78 -25.50
C ALA A 31 -9.45 6.13 -24.13
N GLY A 32 -9.34 6.98 -23.11
CA GLY A 32 -9.39 6.64 -21.68
C GLY A 32 -8.89 7.82 -20.83
N PRO A 33 -9.39 8.07 -19.61
CA PRO A 33 -8.75 9.01 -18.69
C PRO A 33 -7.31 8.53 -18.48
N SER A 34 -6.36 9.40 -18.81
CA SER A 34 -4.94 9.07 -18.80
C SER A 34 -4.44 8.98 -17.36
N GLU A 35 -4.21 7.76 -16.88
CA GLU A 35 -3.50 7.49 -15.63
C GLU A 35 -2.11 8.15 -15.70
N ARG A 36 -1.81 9.05 -14.76
CA ARG A 36 -0.52 9.71 -14.63
C ARG A 36 0.30 8.99 -13.58
N PHE A 37 1.46 8.48 -13.97
CA PHE A 37 2.47 7.99 -13.02
C PHE A 37 3.39 9.15 -12.64
N VAL A 38 3.48 9.50 -11.36
CA VAL A 38 4.40 10.55 -10.87
C VAL A 38 5.77 9.92 -10.61
N ASP A 39 6.79 10.32 -11.37
CA ASP A 39 8.17 9.81 -11.24
C ASP A 39 8.79 10.24 -9.89
N ALA A 40 8.93 9.28 -8.97
CA ALA A 40 9.51 9.46 -7.65
C ALA A 40 11.05 9.34 -7.67
N GLU A 41 11.76 10.29 -8.28
CA GLU A 41 13.23 10.41 -8.16
C GLU A 41 13.63 11.67 -7.37
N GLN A 42 13.44 11.69 -6.04
CA GLN A 42 14.15 12.61 -5.15
C GLN A 42 14.11 12.18 -3.67
N SER A 43 15.17 12.54 -2.94
CA SER A 43 15.54 12.06 -1.60
C SER A 43 14.49 12.28 -0.49
N VAL A 44 14.39 11.27 0.38
CA VAL A 44 13.37 11.06 1.41
C VAL A 44 13.40 12.07 2.57
N SER A 45 12.40 12.94 2.61
CA SER A 45 12.01 13.81 3.75
C SER A 45 10.48 14.03 3.70
N GLY A 46 9.82 14.37 4.82
CA GLY A 46 8.34 14.52 4.90
C GLY A 46 7.70 15.37 3.79
N ASN A 47 8.46 16.31 3.22
CA ASN A 47 8.10 17.13 2.06
C ASN A 47 7.75 16.31 0.79
N GLN A 48 8.25 15.09 0.63
CA GLN A 48 7.98 14.28 -0.57
C GLN A 48 6.54 13.72 -0.61
N TYR A 49 5.98 13.38 0.54
CA TYR A 49 4.63 12.81 0.63
C TYR A 49 3.58 13.89 0.39
N GLU A 50 3.78 15.08 0.96
CA GLU A 50 2.99 16.28 0.64
C GLU A 50 3.01 16.61 -0.86
N GLN A 51 4.18 16.52 -1.50
CA GLN A 51 4.32 16.76 -2.94
C GLN A 51 3.58 15.71 -3.78
N LEU A 52 3.68 14.43 -3.41
CA LEU A 52 2.95 13.36 -4.09
C LEU A 52 1.43 13.57 -3.97
N ALA A 53 0.94 13.81 -2.75
CA ALA A 53 -0.48 14.07 -2.51
C ALA A 53 -0.98 15.27 -3.32
N SER A 54 -0.22 16.36 -3.33
CA SER A 54 -0.53 17.55 -4.12
C SER A 54 -0.56 17.27 -5.62
N ALA A 55 0.33 16.41 -6.13
CA ALA A 55 0.38 16.04 -7.54
C ALA A 55 -0.82 15.18 -7.95
N VAL A 56 -1.23 14.24 -7.10
CA VAL A 56 -2.42 13.40 -7.32
C VAL A 56 -3.70 14.23 -7.32
N LEU A 57 -3.79 15.26 -6.50
CA LEU A 57 -4.99 16.12 -6.40
C LEU A 57 -5.09 17.22 -7.46
N LEU A 58 -4.17 17.30 -8.43
CA LEU A 58 -4.12 18.42 -9.39
C LEU A 58 -5.42 18.61 -10.20
N ASP A 59 -6.15 17.53 -10.47
CA ASP A 59 -7.35 17.52 -11.31
C ASP A 59 -8.65 17.30 -10.50
N ASP A 60 -8.61 17.47 -9.16
CA ASP A 60 -9.73 17.26 -8.21
C ASP A 60 -10.43 15.89 -8.33
N ALA A 61 -9.72 14.90 -8.88
CA ALA A 61 -10.17 13.53 -9.04
C ALA A 61 -8.97 12.60 -8.85
N VAL A 62 -9.18 11.47 -8.17
CA VAL A 62 -8.14 10.48 -7.92
C VAL A 62 -8.48 9.22 -8.72
N SER A 63 -7.61 8.89 -9.68
CA SER A 63 -7.73 7.62 -10.40
C SER A 63 -7.31 6.44 -9.54
N ARG A 64 -7.67 5.23 -9.97
CA ARG A 64 -7.26 4.00 -9.28
C ARG A 64 -5.73 3.88 -9.19
N ALA A 65 -5.00 4.12 -10.28
CA ALA A 65 -3.54 4.04 -10.30
C ALA A 65 -2.89 5.04 -9.32
N GLU A 66 -3.44 6.24 -9.21
CA GLU A 66 -2.98 7.26 -8.27
C GLU A 66 -3.27 6.85 -6.81
N ALA A 67 -4.45 6.28 -6.56
CA ALA A 67 -4.77 5.69 -5.25
C ALA A 67 -3.79 4.56 -4.89
N GLU A 68 -3.52 3.63 -5.80
CA GLU A 68 -2.54 2.55 -5.58
C GLU A 68 -1.13 3.08 -5.29
N GLN A 69 -0.69 4.11 -6.02
CA GLN A 69 0.58 4.79 -5.77
C GLN A 69 0.63 5.42 -4.37
N VAL A 70 -0.48 6.02 -3.93
CA VAL A 70 -0.58 6.63 -2.60
C VAL A 70 -0.59 5.58 -1.50
N LEU A 71 -1.27 4.45 -1.68
CA LEU A 71 -1.25 3.33 -0.72
C LEU A 71 0.17 2.75 -0.52
N ASP A 72 0.94 2.64 -1.61
CA ASP A 72 2.35 2.25 -1.54
C ASP A 72 3.19 3.31 -0.81
N ALA A 73 2.90 4.61 -1.01
CA ALA A 73 3.58 5.70 -0.33
C ALA A 73 3.27 5.76 1.18
N ILE A 74 2.00 5.52 1.58
CA ILE A 74 1.58 5.37 2.98
C ILE A 74 2.41 4.28 3.66
N THR A 75 2.51 3.11 3.03
CA THR A 75 3.32 2.01 3.57
C THR A 75 4.78 2.40 3.79
N GLN A 76 5.37 3.10 2.82
CA GLN A 76 6.74 3.58 2.94
C GLN A 76 6.87 4.59 4.09
N CYS A 77 5.90 5.48 4.27
CA CYS A 77 5.87 6.44 5.36
C CYS A 77 5.83 5.71 6.72
N LEU A 78 4.91 4.76 6.89
CA LEU A 78 4.78 3.96 8.12
C LEU A 78 6.09 3.21 8.42
N SER A 79 6.71 2.61 7.41
CA SER A 79 7.99 1.92 7.56
C SER A 79 9.13 2.85 7.99
N GLN A 80 9.21 4.05 7.42
CA GLN A 80 10.22 5.06 7.77
C GLN A 80 9.98 5.64 9.16
N GLY A 81 8.73 5.75 9.59
CA GLY A 81 8.34 6.08 10.96
C GLY A 81 8.61 4.96 11.97
N GLY A 82 9.18 3.83 11.52
CA GLY A 82 9.59 2.73 12.38
C GLY A 82 8.47 1.77 12.72
N LEU A 83 7.39 1.72 11.93
CA LEU A 83 6.35 0.71 12.04
C LEU A 83 6.65 -0.49 11.13
N THR A 84 6.16 -1.65 11.56
CA THR A 84 6.17 -2.89 10.78
C THR A 84 4.83 -3.60 10.97
N GLY A 85 4.42 -4.36 9.96
CA GLY A 85 3.18 -5.08 10.03
C GLY A 85 2.71 -5.62 8.70
N GLU A 86 1.40 -5.83 8.66
CA GLU A 86 0.64 -6.40 7.56
C GLU A 86 -0.50 -5.44 7.21
N TYR A 87 -0.72 -5.21 5.92
CA TYR A 87 -1.82 -4.36 5.46
C TYR A 87 -2.44 -4.92 4.20
N GLY A 88 -3.74 -4.66 4.05
CA GLY A 88 -4.50 -4.86 2.83
C GLY A 88 -4.66 -3.53 2.10
N ASN A 89 -4.34 -3.52 0.81
CA ASN A 89 -4.46 -2.37 -0.08
C ASN A 89 -5.27 -2.71 -1.34
N ASN A 90 -6.12 -3.74 -1.28
CA ASN A 90 -6.92 -4.17 -2.40
C ASN A 90 -8.12 -3.22 -2.59
N LEU A 91 -8.00 -2.30 -3.54
CA LEU A 91 -9.03 -1.32 -3.88
C LEU A 91 -10.33 -1.92 -4.44
N ASP A 92 -10.36 -3.21 -4.77
CA ASP A 92 -11.58 -3.92 -5.16
C ASP A 92 -12.37 -4.48 -3.98
N GLU A 93 -11.75 -4.61 -2.82
CA GLU A 93 -12.38 -5.15 -1.59
C GLU A 93 -12.47 -4.08 -0.49
N TYR A 94 -11.54 -3.14 -0.47
CA TYR A 94 -11.45 -2.08 0.52
C TYR A 94 -11.40 -0.74 -0.21
N PRO A 95 -12.12 0.28 0.27
CA PRO A 95 -12.10 1.58 -0.37
C PRO A 95 -10.78 2.34 -0.08
N TRP A 96 -9.97 1.87 0.88
CA TRP A 96 -8.67 2.43 1.26
C TRP A 96 -7.78 1.40 1.97
N TRP A 97 -6.66 1.81 2.59
CA TRP A 97 -5.78 0.89 3.31
C TRP A 97 -6.40 0.41 4.64
N GLN A 98 -6.15 -0.84 5.00
CA GLN A 98 -6.40 -1.40 6.33
C GLN A 98 -5.18 -2.19 6.78
N GLY A 99 -4.84 -2.18 8.06
CA GLY A 99 -3.67 -2.92 8.51
C GLY A 99 -3.59 -3.21 9.99
N ASN A 100 -2.71 -4.15 10.31
CA ASN A 100 -2.23 -4.44 11.64
C ASN A 100 -0.74 -4.14 11.70
N TYR A 101 -0.34 -3.32 12.66
CA TYR A 101 1.02 -2.82 12.73
C TYR A 101 1.47 -2.59 14.16
N GLY A 102 2.77 -2.62 14.35
CA GLY A 102 3.43 -2.38 15.62
C GLY A 102 4.76 -1.67 15.42
N LEU A 103 5.38 -1.32 16.54
CA LEU A 103 6.73 -0.75 16.54
C LEU A 103 7.72 -1.80 16.01
N SER A 104 8.53 -1.40 15.04
CA SER A 104 9.66 -2.20 14.59
C SER A 104 10.74 -2.28 15.66
N SER A 105 11.60 -3.29 15.58
CA SER A 105 12.75 -3.45 16.47
C SER A 105 13.77 -2.31 16.41
N ARG A 106 13.65 -1.44 15.40
CA ARG A 106 14.50 -0.26 15.17
C ARG A 106 13.95 1.00 15.83
N HIS A 107 12.69 0.98 16.27
CA HIS A 107 12.10 2.11 16.98
C HIS A 107 12.68 2.21 18.40
N GLU A 108 12.99 3.43 18.87
CA GLU A 108 13.67 3.64 20.15
C GLU A 108 12.92 3.07 21.36
N LEU A 109 11.59 3.11 21.32
CA LEU A 109 10.73 2.54 22.37
C LEU A 109 10.69 1.00 22.37
N TYR A 110 11.08 0.32 21.29
CA TYR A 110 10.96 -1.14 21.20
C TYR A 110 11.80 -1.87 22.26
N GLN A 111 13.05 -1.42 22.48
CA GLN A 111 13.93 -2.05 23.47
C GLN A 111 13.49 -1.77 24.91
N VAL A 112 12.97 -0.57 25.17
CA VAL A 112 12.43 -0.20 26.48
C VAL A 112 11.24 -1.09 26.86
N ILE A 113 10.44 -1.49 25.88
CA ILE A 113 9.26 -2.34 26.10
C ILE A 113 9.65 -3.77 26.51
N GLN A 114 10.68 -4.35 25.90
CA GLN A 114 11.06 -5.75 26.18
C GLN A 114 11.62 -5.99 27.58
N ASP A 115 12.18 -4.96 28.22
CA ASP A 115 12.91 -5.08 29.49
C ASP A 115 12.06 -4.78 30.75
N THR A 116 10.76 -4.47 30.62
CA THR A 116 9.96 -3.90 31.73
C THR A 116 9.10 -4.93 32.48
N ASP A 117 9.20 -4.94 33.82
CA ASP A 117 8.59 -5.94 34.72
C ASP A 117 7.23 -5.44 35.31
N SER A 118 6.11 -5.98 34.80
CA SER A 118 4.68 -6.03 35.22
C SER A 118 3.95 -4.90 36.01
N ARG A 119 4.59 -3.85 36.54
CA ARG A 119 3.92 -2.71 37.20
C ARG A 119 3.91 -1.42 36.39
N GLU A 120 4.82 -1.31 35.42
CA GLU A 120 4.90 -0.20 34.46
C GLU A 120 4.27 -0.55 33.11
N GLU A 121 3.78 -1.78 32.96
CA GLU A 121 3.26 -2.36 31.72
C GLU A 121 2.11 -1.53 31.12
N GLN A 122 1.17 -1.06 31.95
CA GLN A 122 0.05 -0.25 31.45
C GLN A 122 0.49 1.12 30.91
N ALA A 123 1.40 1.80 31.62
CA ALA A 123 1.95 3.08 31.17
C ALA A 123 2.84 2.91 29.92
N LEU A 124 3.50 1.76 29.81
CA LEU A 124 4.32 1.40 28.66
C LEU A 124 3.46 1.08 27.43
N MET A 125 2.38 0.32 27.59
CA MET A 125 1.38 0.10 26.53
C MET A 125 0.78 1.42 26.04
N GLU A 126 0.48 2.36 26.95
CA GLU A 126 -0.03 3.68 26.58
C GLU A 126 0.99 4.48 25.77
N ARG A 127 2.28 4.48 26.16
CA ARG A 127 3.35 5.11 25.38
C ARG A 127 3.54 4.46 24.01
N GLN A 128 3.46 3.14 23.94
CA GLN A 128 3.53 2.42 22.67
C GLN A 128 2.37 2.83 21.76
N SER A 129 1.14 2.84 22.29
CA SER A 129 -0.05 3.26 21.55
C SER A 129 0.07 4.72 21.08
N GLN A 130 0.59 5.62 21.91
CA GLN A 130 0.83 7.02 21.53
C GLN A 130 1.88 7.14 20.42
N ALA A 131 2.99 6.40 20.50
CA ALA A 131 4.03 6.45 19.48
C ALA A 131 3.55 5.88 18.14
N ILE A 132 2.81 4.77 18.16
CA ILE A 132 2.16 4.22 16.97
C ILE A 132 1.19 5.25 16.38
N GLY A 133 0.31 5.82 17.21
CA GLY A 133 -0.67 6.82 16.80
C GLY A 133 -0.01 8.04 16.16
N GLN A 134 1.06 8.58 16.73
CA GLN A 134 1.77 9.73 16.18
C GLN A 134 2.34 9.47 14.77
N VAL A 135 2.89 8.27 14.53
CA VAL A 135 3.42 7.92 13.21
C VAL A 135 2.28 7.78 12.20
N VAL A 136 1.20 7.09 12.58
CA VAL A 136 0.01 6.91 11.74
C VAL A 136 -0.61 8.26 11.40
N ASP A 137 -0.92 9.08 12.41
CA ASP A 137 -1.52 10.41 12.23
C ASP A 137 -0.66 11.30 11.32
N THR A 138 0.66 11.24 11.46
CA THR A 138 1.57 11.99 10.59
C THR A 138 1.48 11.51 9.15
N CYS A 139 1.53 10.20 8.92
CA CYS A 139 1.45 9.64 7.57
C CYS A 139 0.08 9.89 6.93
N ASP A 140 -1.01 9.70 7.67
CA ASP A 140 -2.37 9.94 7.19
C ASP A 140 -2.62 11.41 6.85
N SER A 141 -2.06 12.35 7.65
CA SER A 141 -2.21 13.78 7.39
C SER A 141 -1.68 14.25 6.02
N TYR A 142 -0.74 13.52 5.43
CA TYR A 142 -0.26 13.83 4.08
C TYR A 142 -1.27 13.46 2.99
N PHE A 143 -2.11 12.45 3.22
CA PHE A 143 -2.94 11.83 2.20
C PHE A 143 -4.44 11.94 2.47
N GLU A 144 -4.85 12.52 3.60
CA GLU A 144 -6.26 12.67 4.02
C GLU A 144 -7.15 13.19 2.88
N HIS A 145 -6.76 14.26 2.18
CA HIS A 145 -7.57 14.79 1.08
C HIS A 145 -7.60 13.87 -0.16
N VAL A 146 -6.55 13.09 -0.41
CA VAL A 146 -6.55 12.08 -1.47
C VAL A 146 -7.55 10.98 -1.13
N GLU A 147 -7.51 10.49 0.11
CA GLU A 147 -8.45 9.50 0.63
C GLU A 147 -9.88 10.01 0.49
N GLU A 148 -10.20 11.18 1.05
CA GLU A 148 -11.53 11.77 0.98
C GLU A 148 -12.05 11.87 -0.47
N THR A 149 -11.20 12.32 -1.39
CA THR A 149 -11.55 12.46 -2.81
C THR A 149 -11.82 11.12 -3.47
N TYR A 150 -10.97 10.12 -3.21
CA TYR A 150 -11.16 8.77 -3.75
C TYR A 150 -12.43 8.11 -3.18
N MET A 151 -12.60 8.18 -1.85
CA MET A 151 -13.71 7.60 -1.09
C MET A 151 -15.08 8.20 -1.49
N ALA A 152 -15.12 9.48 -1.86
CA ALA A 152 -16.33 10.14 -2.34
C ALA A 152 -16.83 9.58 -3.69
N SER A 153 -15.96 8.93 -4.46
CA SER A 153 -16.29 8.31 -5.75
C SER A 153 -16.51 6.79 -5.67
N ALA A 154 -16.32 6.20 -4.49
CA ALA A 154 -16.37 4.75 -4.29
C ALA A 154 -17.79 4.19 -4.47
N ASP A 155 -17.87 3.07 -5.20
CA ASP A 155 -19.08 2.24 -5.27
C ASP A 155 -19.13 1.31 -4.06
N TRP A 156 -19.68 1.84 -2.97
CA TRP A 156 -19.72 1.16 -1.66
C TRP A 156 -20.45 -0.17 -1.67
N GLU A 157 -21.54 -0.28 -2.43
CA GLU A 157 -22.29 -1.52 -2.55
C GLU A 157 -21.46 -2.61 -3.26
N ARG A 158 -20.81 -2.26 -4.38
CA ARG A 158 -19.90 -3.17 -5.08
C ARG A 158 -18.74 -3.61 -4.19
N LEU A 159 -18.15 -2.69 -3.43
CA LEU A 159 -17.03 -2.97 -2.53
C LEU A 159 -17.43 -3.88 -1.38
N ASP A 160 -18.59 -3.65 -0.75
CA ASP A 160 -19.10 -4.51 0.32
C ASP A 160 -19.36 -5.94 -0.18
N THR A 161 -19.95 -6.09 -1.37
CA THR A 161 -20.14 -7.41 -1.99
C THR A 161 -18.80 -8.07 -2.31
N ALA A 162 -17.86 -7.35 -2.92
CA ALA A 162 -16.54 -7.88 -3.26
C ALA A 162 -15.75 -8.30 -2.00
N LYS A 163 -15.80 -7.49 -0.94
CA LYS A 163 -15.19 -7.82 0.35
C LYS A 163 -15.78 -9.10 0.94
N ALA A 164 -17.11 -9.23 0.92
CA ALA A 164 -17.76 -10.43 1.43
C ALA A 164 -17.36 -11.68 0.65
N GLN A 165 -17.28 -11.58 -0.69
CA GLN A 165 -16.78 -12.64 -1.55
C GLN A 165 -15.32 -13.01 -1.27
N GLY A 166 -14.45 -12.01 -1.07
CA GLY A 166 -13.03 -12.21 -0.71
C GLY A 166 -12.87 -12.94 0.62
N ILE A 167 -13.58 -12.48 1.67
CA ILE A 167 -13.59 -13.12 2.99
C ILE A 167 -14.07 -14.56 2.89
N HIS A 168 -15.15 -14.80 2.16
CA HIS A 168 -15.70 -16.14 1.94
C HIS A 168 -14.70 -17.05 1.22
N ALA A 169 -14.10 -16.58 0.12
CA ALA A 169 -13.10 -17.35 -0.62
C ALA A 169 -11.86 -17.65 0.23
N CYS A 170 -11.37 -16.69 1.00
CA CYS A 170 -10.26 -16.88 1.94
C CYS A 170 -10.59 -17.97 2.97
N PHE A 171 -11.76 -17.88 3.60
CA PHE A 171 -12.15 -18.82 4.64
C PHE A 171 -12.41 -20.22 4.10
N VAL A 172 -13.15 -20.36 2.99
CA VAL A 172 -13.38 -21.66 2.33
C VAL A 172 -12.06 -22.33 1.91
N ASN A 173 -11.09 -21.57 1.41
CA ASN A 173 -9.79 -22.12 1.05
C ASN A 173 -8.98 -22.58 2.27
N ALA A 174 -9.05 -21.85 3.38
CA ALA A 174 -8.32 -22.18 4.60
C ALA A 174 -9.01 -23.25 5.47
N GLN A 175 -10.33 -23.37 5.35
CA GLN A 175 -11.21 -24.19 6.19
C GLN A 175 -12.28 -24.90 5.33
N PRO A 176 -11.86 -25.75 4.37
CA PRO A 176 -12.75 -26.32 3.34
C PRO A 176 -13.88 -27.20 3.90
N GLU A 177 -13.71 -27.78 5.08
CA GLU A 177 -14.74 -28.54 5.80
C GLU A 177 -15.97 -27.70 6.15
N TYR A 178 -15.82 -26.38 6.28
CA TYR A 178 -16.89 -25.43 6.59
C TYR A 178 -17.55 -24.84 5.34
N ALA A 179 -17.05 -25.15 4.14
CA ALA A 179 -17.56 -24.60 2.87
C ALA A 179 -19.05 -24.82 2.61
N GLN A 180 -19.61 -25.89 3.18
CA GLN A 180 -21.02 -26.26 3.01
C GLN A 180 -21.95 -25.48 3.94
N MET A 181 -21.40 -24.85 4.99
CA MET A 181 -22.14 -24.02 5.93
C MET A 181 -22.28 -22.57 5.42
N LEU A 182 -21.52 -22.22 4.39
CA LEU A 182 -21.48 -20.90 3.81
C LEU A 182 -22.35 -20.83 2.54
N PRO A 183 -23.00 -19.68 2.30
CA PRO A 183 -23.78 -19.48 1.09
C PRO A 183 -22.87 -19.50 -0.13
N GLN A 184 -23.32 -20.16 -1.19
CA GLN A 184 -22.60 -20.14 -2.47
C GLN A 184 -22.84 -18.83 -3.25
N GLU A 185 -23.90 -18.09 -2.89
CA GLU A 185 -24.32 -16.86 -3.55
C GLU A 185 -24.74 -15.82 -2.49
N PHE A 186 -24.31 -14.57 -2.66
CA PHE A 186 -24.71 -13.44 -1.82
C PHE A 186 -25.91 -12.76 -2.49
N ASP A 187 -27.13 -13.14 -2.10
CA ASP A 187 -28.37 -12.48 -2.56
C ASP A 187 -28.49 -11.10 -1.92
N ASP A 188 -28.51 -9.99 -2.70
CA ASP A 188 -28.97 -8.60 -2.48
C ASP A 188 -28.89 -7.96 -1.05
N THR A 189 -28.24 -8.63 -0.11
CA THR A 189 -28.06 -8.31 1.30
C THR A 189 -26.63 -7.82 1.43
N PRO A 190 -26.36 -6.74 2.20
CA PRO A 190 -25.00 -6.29 2.43
C PRO A 190 -24.13 -7.45 2.90
N GLY A 191 -23.19 -7.89 2.07
CA GLY A 191 -22.54 -9.20 2.24
C GLY A 191 -21.81 -9.34 3.57
N LEU A 192 -21.39 -8.23 4.18
CA LEU A 192 -20.74 -8.20 5.49
C LEU A 192 -21.71 -8.40 6.66
N GLU A 193 -22.94 -7.90 6.57
CA GLU A 193 -23.98 -8.09 7.59
C GLU A 193 -24.32 -9.58 7.70
N TYR A 194 -24.49 -10.22 6.54
CA TYR A 194 -24.75 -11.65 6.48
C TYR A 194 -23.57 -12.53 6.92
N LEU A 195 -22.33 -12.15 6.58
CA LEU A 195 -21.13 -12.83 7.09
C LEU A 195 -20.98 -12.70 8.62
N SER A 196 -21.38 -11.56 9.19
CA SER A 196 -21.40 -11.36 10.64
C SER A 196 -22.48 -12.20 11.33
N GLU A 197 -23.67 -12.33 10.72
CA GLU A 197 -24.71 -13.22 11.23
C GLU A 197 -24.26 -14.68 11.19
N LEU A 198 -23.56 -15.09 10.13
CA LEU A 198 -23.07 -16.46 9.97
C LEU A 198 -22.05 -16.85 11.06
N LEU A 199 -21.20 -15.93 11.50
CA LEU A 199 -20.32 -16.12 12.66
C LEU A 199 -21.08 -16.27 13.97
N THR A 200 -22.23 -15.61 14.08
CA THR A 200 -23.01 -15.58 15.32
C THR A 200 -23.89 -16.83 15.45
N ASP A 201 -24.37 -17.34 14.32
CA ASP A 201 -25.31 -18.47 14.26
C ASP A 201 -24.63 -19.84 14.09
N ASN A 202 -23.35 -19.89 13.68
CA ASN A 202 -22.61 -21.15 13.51
C ASN A 202 -21.59 -21.36 14.62
N ASP A 203 -21.57 -22.58 15.16
CA ASP A 203 -20.66 -22.99 16.24
C ASP A 203 -19.30 -23.41 15.63
N PHE A 204 -18.60 -22.45 15.03
CA PHE A 204 -17.23 -22.66 14.54
C PHE A 204 -16.30 -22.95 15.71
N ASP A 205 -15.35 -23.87 15.51
CA ASP A 205 -14.29 -24.06 16.49
C ASP A 205 -13.37 -22.82 16.60
N ASP A 206 -12.53 -22.78 17.65
CA ASP A 206 -11.62 -21.66 17.91
C ASP A 206 -10.65 -21.39 16.74
N GLU A 207 -10.29 -22.42 15.96
CA GLU A 207 -9.35 -22.29 14.85
C GLU A 207 -10.03 -21.68 13.62
N ALA A 208 -11.25 -22.12 13.32
CA ALA A 208 -12.11 -21.54 12.31
C ALA A 208 -12.43 -20.08 12.64
N ASN A 209 -12.83 -19.76 13.88
CA ASN A 209 -13.08 -18.38 14.30
C ASN A 209 -11.85 -17.47 14.12
N ARG A 210 -10.64 -17.94 14.48
CA ARG A 210 -9.40 -17.18 14.25
C ARG A 210 -9.09 -17.01 12.76
N THR A 211 -9.32 -18.06 11.97
CA THR A 211 -9.10 -18.01 10.52
C THR A 211 -10.06 -17.02 9.87
N PHE A 212 -11.33 -17.06 10.25
CA PHE A 212 -12.33 -16.12 9.79
C PHE A 212 -11.95 -14.68 10.15
N ALA A 213 -11.55 -14.42 11.40
CA ALA A 213 -11.12 -13.08 11.82
C ALA A 213 -9.95 -12.55 10.98
N LYS A 214 -8.97 -13.41 10.62
CA LYS A 214 -7.89 -13.05 9.71
C LYS A 214 -8.38 -12.75 8.30
N CYS A 215 -9.26 -13.60 7.76
CA CYS A 215 -9.87 -13.36 6.44
C CYS A 215 -10.69 -12.06 6.44
N TYR A 216 -11.44 -11.77 7.51
CA TYR A 216 -12.21 -10.54 7.68
C TYR A 216 -11.33 -9.29 7.73
N GLN A 217 -10.18 -9.39 8.39
CA GLN A 217 -9.25 -8.27 8.57
C GLN A 217 -8.49 -7.91 7.28
N PHE A 218 -8.16 -8.90 6.44
CA PHE A 218 -7.27 -8.70 5.30
C PHE A 218 -7.88 -9.01 3.92
N GLY A 219 -9.07 -9.62 3.87
CA GLY A 219 -9.89 -9.81 2.66
C GLY A 219 -9.35 -10.80 1.63
N SER A 220 -8.03 -11.00 1.58
CA SER A 220 -7.38 -11.77 0.52
C SER A 220 -6.10 -12.45 0.97
N ALA A 221 -5.59 -13.33 0.09
CA ALA A 221 -4.27 -13.91 0.17
C ALA A 221 -3.12 -12.93 -0.12
N ASP A 222 -3.41 -11.67 -0.51
CA ASP A 222 -2.43 -10.63 -0.87
C ASP A 222 -2.13 -9.69 0.31
N VAL A 223 -1.70 -10.29 1.42
CA VAL A 223 -1.18 -9.52 2.55
C VAL A 223 0.20 -8.97 2.18
N LYS A 224 0.35 -7.64 2.15
CA LYS A 224 1.67 -7.02 2.02
C LYS A 224 2.29 -6.89 3.41
N THR A 225 3.49 -7.42 3.58
CA THR A 225 4.29 -7.25 4.80
C THR A 225 5.33 -6.16 4.60
N TYR A 226 5.50 -5.26 5.58
CA TYR A 226 6.44 -4.15 5.50
C TYR A 226 7.21 -3.95 6.80
N GLY A 227 8.38 -3.30 6.68
CA GLY A 227 9.21 -3.01 7.85
C GLY A 227 9.79 -4.25 8.54
N LEU A 228 9.79 -5.41 7.88
CA LEU A 228 10.33 -6.65 8.44
C LEU A 228 11.80 -6.47 8.86
N PRO A 229 12.21 -6.97 10.04
CA PRO A 229 13.61 -7.34 10.25
C PRO A 229 14.02 -8.48 9.30
#